data_AF-A0A419E6F9-F1
#
_entry.id   AF-A0A419E6F9-F1
#
_cell.length_a   1.000
_cell.length_b   1.000
_cell.length_c   1.000
_cell.angle_alpha   90.00
_cell.angle_beta   90.00
_cell.angle_gamma   90.00
#
_symmetry.space_group_name_H-M   'P 1'
#
loop_
_entity.id
_entity.type
_entity.pdbx_description
1 polymer ?
#
loop_
_entity_poly.entity_id
_entity_poly.type
_entity_poly.pdbx_seq_one_letter_code
_entity_poly.pdbx_strand_id
1 'polypeptide(L)'
;MKEILNYPRLLRALYREKTIFLIAVIFTSLMILTGALLPHDVRKSLMEMLYEKLKDVEFSVTGIFMNNIRSTGIIMLGGIIFSVLSFILVGLNFLVLGAAMVTLAPEHGTAFMIVSILPHGIFEIPAILLSFVGAMKITKAISVRIAGREENVSAKVLLLETFALFVLMILPLLIAAAVLEVYLTPWLTGLIAK
;
A
#
# COMPACT_ATOMS: atom_id res chain seq x y z
N MET A 1 8.33 18.54 18.97
CA MET A 1 7.35 17.46 18.71
C MET A 1 6.03 17.99 18.15
N LYS A 2 5.38 18.98 18.80
CA LYS A 2 4.15 19.64 18.29
C LYS A 2 4.26 20.17 16.85
N GLU A 3 5.42 20.68 16.47
CA GLU A 3 5.66 21.16 15.11
C GLU A 3 5.77 20.07 14.02
N ILE A 4 6.14 18.83 14.38
CA ILE A 4 6.34 17.72 13.43
C ILE A 4 5.03 16.93 13.25
N LEU A 5 4.21 16.84 14.30
CA LEU A 5 2.89 16.17 14.30
C LEU A 5 1.77 17.02 13.66
N ASN A 6 2.12 17.93 12.75
CA ASN A 6 1.18 18.84 12.09
C ASN A 6 0.90 18.35 10.65
N TYR A 7 -0.35 17.95 10.35
CA TYR A 7 -0.77 17.43 9.04
C TYR A 7 -0.31 18.30 7.85
N PRO A 8 -0.55 19.62 7.83
CA PRO A 8 0.01 20.53 6.83
C PRO A 8 1.52 20.46 6.61
N ARG A 9 2.32 20.18 7.64
CA ARG A 9 3.78 20.03 7.49
C ARG A 9 4.13 18.68 6.89
N LEU A 10 3.43 17.62 7.30
CA LEU A 10 3.60 16.27 6.78
C LEU A 10 3.25 16.17 5.29
N LEU A 11 2.12 16.79 4.89
CA LEU A 11 1.75 16.93 3.48
C LEU A 11 2.80 17.72 2.71
N ARG A 12 3.28 18.86 3.24
CA ARG A 12 4.39 19.59 2.61
C ARG A 12 5.66 18.75 2.50
N ALA A 13 5.96 17.89 3.48
CA ALA A 13 7.10 16.99 3.43
C ALA A 13 6.95 15.85 2.40
N LEU A 14 5.71 15.48 2.04
CA LEU A 14 5.42 14.60 0.90
C LEU A 14 5.54 15.37 -0.42
N TYR A 15 4.94 16.56 -0.51
CA TYR A 15 5.03 17.42 -1.69
C TYR A 15 6.42 18.01 -1.95
N ARG A 16 7.33 17.99 -0.97
CA ARG A 16 8.74 18.38 -1.15
C ARG A 16 9.43 17.45 -2.16
N GLU A 17 8.99 16.20 -2.25
CA GLU A 17 9.59 15.15 -3.07
C GLU A 17 8.59 14.64 -4.12
N LYS A 18 7.98 15.55 -4.88
CA LYS A 18 6.94 15.21 -5.89
C LYS A 18 7.40 14.13 -6.86
N THR A 19 8.69 14.10 -7.20
CA THR A 19 9.29 13.07 -8.06
C THR A 19 9.16 11.68 -7.45
N ILE A 20 9.42 11.52 -6.14
CA ILE A 20 9.27 10.22 -5.45
C ILE A 20 7.81 9.78 -5.46
N PHE A 21 6.90 10.71 -5.17
CA PHE A 21 5.46 10.42 -5.22
C PHE A 21 5.01 10.01 -6.63
N LEU A 22 5.48 10.72 -7.66
CA LEU A 22 5.16 10.41 -9.05
C LEU A 22 5.72 9.04 -9.48
N ILE A 23 6.96 8.72 -9.10
CA ILE A 23 7.54 7.39 -9.33
C ILE A 23 6.71 6.31 -8.65
N ALA A 24 6.26 6.54 -7.41
CA ALA A 24 5.41 5.60 -6.69
C ALA A 24 4.11 5.34 -7.45
N VAL A 25 3.41 6.42 -7.87
CA VAL A 25 2.16 6.32 -8.63
C VAL A 25 2.38 5.57 -9.93
N ILE A 26 3.37 5.98 -10.74
CA ILE A 26 3.69 5.33 -12.02
C ILE A 26 3.98 3.84 -11.81
N PHE A 27 4.82 3.51 -10.83
CA PHE A 27 5.16 2.12 -10.54
C PHE A 27 3.93 1.30 -10.15
N THR A 28 3.11 1.79 -9.22
CA THR A 28 1.88 1.08 -8.81
C THR A 28 0.88 0.92 -9.95
N SER A 29 0.66 1.96 -10.77
CA SER A 29 -0.20 1.88 -11.95
C SER A 29 0.32 0.87 -12.98
N LEU A 30 1.63 0.84 -13.23
CA LEU A 30 2.25 -0.15 -14.10
C LEU A 30 2.05 -1.56 -13.56
N MET A 31 2.20 -1.78 -12.25
CA MET A 31 2.02 -3.10 -11.64
C MET A 31 0.55 -3.58 -11.70
N ILE A 32 -0.42 -2.69 -11.50
CA ILE A 32 -1.85 -3.02 -11.72
C ILE A 32 -2.06 -3.45 -13.18
N LEU A 33 -1.57 -2.64 -14.14
CA LEU A 33 -1.73 -2.94 -15.56
C LEU A 33 -1.05 -4.26 -15.93
N THR A 34 0.18 -4.49 -15.47
CA THR A 34 0.89 -5.76 -15.67
C THR A 34 0.08 -6.91 -15.09
N GLY A 35 -0.43 -6.80 -13.86
CA GLY A 35 -1.25 -7.83 -13.21
C GLY A 35 -2.49 -8.21 -14.03
N ALA A 36 -3.15 -7.20 -14.60
CA ALA A 36 -4.31 -7.40 -15.47
C ALA A 36 -3.96 -8.05 -16.82
N LEU A 37 -2.82 -7.70 -17.42
CA LEU A 37 -2.38 -8.19 -18.73
C LEU A 37 -1.65 -9.55 -18.69
N LEU A 38 -1.29 -10.05 -17.51
CA LEU A 38 -0.63 -11.34 -17.37
C LEU A 38 -1.49 -12.48 -17.94
N PRO A 39 -0.89 -13.56 -18.50
CA PRO A 39 -1.63 -14.74 -18.94
C PRO A 39 -2.48 -15.35 -17.82
N HIS A 40 -3.58 -16.01 -18.19
CA HIS A 40 -4.52 -16.61 -17.24
C HIS A 40 -3.84 -17.49 -16.19
N ASP A 41 -2.93 -18.37 -16.61
CA ASP A 41 -2.23 -19.29 -15.70
C ASP A 41 -1.38 -18.56 -14.66
N VAL A 42 -0.74 -17.45 -15.05
CA VAL A 42 0.05 -16.64 -14.12
C VAL A 42 -0.86 -15.89 -13.15
N ARG A 43 -1.98 -15.32 -13.63
CA ARG A 43 -2.97 -14.68 -12.74
C ARG A 43 -3.52 -15.67 -11.73
N LYS A 44 -3.80 -16.91 -12.15
CA LYS A 44 -4.23 -17.98 -11.24
C LYS A 44 -3.19 -18.25 -10.16
N SER A 45 -1.92 -18.40 -10.50
CA SER A 45 -0.85 -18.56 -9.51
C SER A 45 -0.70 -17.37 -8.56
N LEU A 46 -0.94 -16.14 -9.04
CA LEU A 46 -0.98 -14.95 -8.17
C LEU A 46 -2.16 -15.00 -7.18
N MET A 47 -3.33 -15.45 -7.62
CA MET A 47 -4.49 -15.63 -6.74
C MET A 47 -4.28 -16.77 -5.72
N GLU A 48 -3.63 -17.85 -6.12
CA GLU A 48 -3.23 -18.94 -5.20
C GLU A 48 -2.23 -18.43 -4.15
N MET A 49 -1.25 -17.63 -4.55
CA MET A 49 -0.32 -16.97 -3.62
C MET A 49 -1.06 -16.04 -2.64
N LEU A 50 -2.07 -15.30 -3.11
CA LEU A 50 -2.90 -14.46 -2.26
C LEU A 50 -3.68 -15.31 -1.25
N TYR A 51 -4.33 -16.38 -1.70
CA TYR A 51 -5.06 -17.30 -0.84
C TYR A 51 -4.16 -17.89 0.25
N GLU A 52 -2.98 -18.39 -0.13
CA GLU A 52 -2.00 -18.94 0.82
C GLU A 52 -1.50 -17.90 1.82
N LYS A 53 -1.36 -16.63 1.41
CA LYS A 53 -1.00 -15.52 2.30
C LYS A 53 -2.12 -15.19 3.29
N LEU A 54 -3.38 -15.32 2.87
CA LEU A 54 -4.54 -14.90 3.66
C LEU A 54 -5.20 -16.02 4.47
N LYS A 55 -4.94 -17.31 4.17
CA LYS A 55 -5.60 -18.46 4.82
C LYS A 55 -5.49 -18.46 6.35
N ASP A 56 -4.39 -17.95 6.89
CA ASP A 56 -4.11 -17.89 8.33
C ASP A 56 -4.46 -16.51 8.93
N VAL A 57 -4.92 -15.57 8.09
CA VAL A 57 -5.36 -14.24 8.54
C VAL A 57 -6.82 -14.37 8.97
N GLU A 58 -7.08 -14.09 10.24
CA GLU A 58 -8.45 -14.04 10.75
C GLU A 58 -9.24 -12.97 9.98
N PHE A 59 -10.38 -13.36 9.41
CA PHE A 59 -11.29 -12.43 8.73
C PHE A 59 -12.09 -11.61 9.75
N SER A 60 -11.37 -10.78 10.50
CA SER A 60 -11.88 -9.82 11.48
C SER A 60 -11.16 -8.49 11.32
N VAL A 61 -11.74 -7.41 11.85
CA VAL A 61 -11.16 -6.06 11.69
C VAL A 61 -9.73 -6.05 12.22
N THR A 62 -9.50 -6.70 13.36
CA THR A 62 -8.17 -6.83 13.96
C THR A 62 -7.22 -7.65 13.08
N GLY A 63 -7.66 -8.80 12.56
CA GLY A 63 -6.82 -9.66 11.73
C GLY A 63 -6.36 -8.96 10.44
N ILE A 64 -7.30 -8.38 9.71
CA ILE A 64 -7.02 -7.64 8.47
C ILE A 64 -6.15 -6.39 8.76
N PHE A 65 -6.51 -5.62 9.79
CA PHE A 65 -5.74 -4.44 10.19
C PHE A 65 -4.29 -4.78 10.53
N MET A 66 -4.06 -5.83 11.33
CA MET A 66 -2.71 -6.25 11.73
C MET A 66 -1.89 -6.78 10.56
N ASN A 67 -2.52 -7.52 9.64
CA ASN A 67 -1.87 -7.96 8.40
C ASN A 67 -1.44 -6.74 7.55
N ASN A 68 -2.30 -5.75 7.40
CA ASN A 68 -2.01 -4.55 6.63
C ASN A 68 -0.99 -3.63 7.30
N ILE A 69 -1.00 -3.49 8.64
CA ILE A 69 0.07 -2.81 9.39
C ILE A 69 1.39 -3.52 9.16
N ARG A 70 1.44 -4.85 9.25
CA ARG A 70 2.67 -5.60 9.06
C ARG A 70 3.20 -5.41 7.63
N SER A 71 2.33 -5.52 6.62
CA SER A 71 2.73 -5.35 5.23
C SER A 71 3.26 -3.93 4.97
N THR A 72 2.50 -2.90 5.33
CA THR A 72 2.91 -1.50 5.13
C THR A 72 4.12 -1.12 5.98
N GLY A 73 4.25 -1.63 7.20
CA GLY A 73 5.43 -1.46 8.05
C GLY A 73 6.70 -2.02 7.42
N ILE A 74 6.65 -3.27 6.92
CA ILE A 74 7.79 -3.90 6.23
C ILE A 74 8.13 -3.13 4.94
N ILE A 75 7.13 -2.69 4.17
CA ILE A 75 7.35 -1.85 2.98
C ILE A 75 8.12 -0.58 3.37
N MET A 76 7.71 0.13 4.42
CA MET A 76 8.35 1.38 4.85
C MET A 76 9.79 1.13 5.32
N LEU A 77 9.99 0.11 6.17
CA LEU A 77 11.30 -0.27 6.70
C LEU A 77 12.25 -0.81 5.62
N GLY A 78 11.72 -1.39 4.54
CA GLY A 78 12.49 -1.79 3.36
C GLY A 78 13.28 -0.65 2.72
N GLY A 79 12.94 0.61 3.03
CA GLY A 79 13.74 1.78 2.65
C GLY A 79 15.19 1.75 3.17
N ILE A 80 15.46 1.05 4.27
CA ILE A 80 16.79 0.90 4.85
C ILE A 80 17.72 0.09 3.91
N ILE A 81 17.16 -0.88 3.19
CA ILE A 81 17.87 -1.72 2.21
C ILE A 81 17.61 -1.22 0.78
N PHE A 82 17.74 0.09 0.59
CA PHE A 82 17.58 0.78 -0.70
C PHE A 82 16.20 0.55 -1.37
N SER A 83 15.15 0.32 -0.59
CA SER A 83 13.78 0.08 -1.06
C SER A 83 13.60 -1.15 -1.95
N VAL A 84 14.61 -2.00 -2.16
CA VAL A 84 14.50 -3.18 -3.03
C VAL A 84 13.33 -4.07 -2.58
N LEU A 85 13.27 -4.37 -1.28
CA LEU A 85 12.16 -5.11 -0.69
C LEU A 85 10.82 -4.36 -0.82
N SER A 86 10.83 -3.04 -0.67
CA SER A 86 9.64 -2.20 -0.82
C SER A 86 9.07 -2.27 -2.24
N PHE A 87 9.92 -2.19 -3.27
CA PHE A 87 9.52 -2.35 -4.67
C PHE A 87 8.91 -3.73 -4.93
N ILE A 88 9.51 -4.80 -4.40
CA ILE A 88 8.98 -6.17 -4.55
C ILE A 88 7.61 -6.29 -3.89
N LEU A 89 7.48 -5.89 -2.61
CA LEU A 89 6.23 -6.05 -1.86
C LEU A 89 5.11 -5.18 -2.40
N VAL A 90 5.40 -3.92 -2.76
CA VAL A 90 4.42 -3.03 -3.40
C VAL A 90 4.03 -3.60 -4.77
N GLY A 91 5.02 -4.04 -5.56
CA GLY A 91 4.79 -4.68 -6.85
C GLY A 91 3.84 -5.87 -6.75
N LEU A 92 4.09 -6.78 -5.80
CA LEU A 92 3.22 -7.93 -5.57
C LEU A 92 1.80 -7.54 -5.15
N ASN A 93 1.63 -6.57 -4.24
CA ASN A 93 0.28 -6.13 -3.84
C ASN A 93 -0.51 -5.59 -5.04
N PHE A 94 0.10 -4.76 -5.89
CA PHE A 94 -0.58 -4.16 -7.04
C PHE A 94 -0.71 -5.11 -8.24
N LEU A 95 0.22 -6.05 -8.43
CA LEU A 95 0.09 -7.13 -9.41
C LEU A 95 -1.11 -8.03 -9.09
N VAL A 96 -1.24 -8.43 -7.82
CA VAL A 96 -2.37 -9.24 -7.35
C VAL A 96 -3.68 -8.47 -7.49
N LEU A 97 -3.71 -7.17 -7.16
CA LEU A 97 -4.89 -6.32 -7.39
C LEU A 97 -5.32 -6.31 -8.86
N GLY A 98 -4.38 -6.09 -9.78
CA GLY A 98 -4.65 -6.12 -11.23
C GLY A 98 -5.16 -7.48 -11.70
N ALA A 99 -4.57 -8.58 -11.21
CA ALA A 99 -5.02 -9.93 -11.52
C ALA A 99 -6.43 -10.19 -11.01
N ALA A 100 -6.74 -9.80 -9.76
CA ALA A 100 -8.05 -9.96 -9.14
C ALA A 100 -9.15 -9.24 -9.93
N MET A 101 -8.90 -8.03 -10.43
CA MET A 101 -9.87 -7.28 -11.24
C MET A 101 -10.29 -8.03 -12.52
N VAL A 102 -9.35 -8.70 -13.18
CA VAL A 102 -9.60 -9.45 -14.43
C VAL A 102 -10.19 -10.83 -14.17
N THR A 103 -9.88 -11.45 -13.02
CA THR A 103 -10.42 -12.76 -12.63
C THR A 103 -11.85 -12.66 -12.12
N LEU A 104 -12.18 -11.66 -11.29
CA LEU A 104 -13.49 -11.53 -10.66
C LEU A 104 -14.60 -11.09 -11.62
N ALA A 105 -14.28 -10.24 -12.61
CA ALA A 105 -15.30 -9.64 -13.47
C ALA A 105 -16.02 -10.65 -14.39
N PRO A 106 -15.34 -11.62 -15.05
CA PRO A 106 -16.00 -12.66 -15.83
C PRO A 106 -16.80 -13.66 -14.98
N GLU A 107 -16.34 -13.95 -13.75
CA GLU A 107 -16.95 -14.97 -12.88
C GLU A 107 -18.20 -14.47 -12.15
N HIS A 108 -18.20 -13.20 -11.72
CA HIS A 108 -19.25 -12.65 -10.86
C HIS A 108 -19.86 -11.34 -11.37
N GLY A 109 -19.38 -10.83 -12.51
CA GLY A 109 -19.81 -9.57 -13.10
C GLY A 109 -19.03 -8.35 -12.61
N THR A 110 -19.01 -7.29 -13.43
CA THR A 110 -18.24 -6.07 -13.16
C THR A 110 -18.68 -5.36 -11.88
N ALA A 111 -19.99 -5.35 -11.57
CA ALA A 111 -20.51 -4.72 -10.35
C ALA A 111 -20.00 -5.43 -9.08
N PHE A 112 -19.99 -6.77 -9.08
CA PHE A 112 -19.45 -7.55 -7.99
C PHE A 112 -17.96 -7.26 -7.77
N MET A 113 -17.16 -7.25 -8.85
CA MET A 113 -15.73 -6.92 -8.79
C MET A 113 -15.48 -5.53 -8.20
N ILE A 114 -16.19 -4.49 -8.68
CA ILE A 114 -16.03 -3.13 -8.18
C ILE A 114 -16.35 -3.06 -6.69
N VAL A 115 -17.45 -3.66 -6.27
CA VAL A 115 -17.89 -3.64 -4.87
C VAL A 115 -16.99 -4.49 -3.98
N SER A 116 -16.38 -5.54 -4.52
CA SER A 116 -15.46 -6.38 -3.77
C SER A 116 -14.14 -5.66 -3.46
N ILE A 117 -13.72 -4.69 -4.29
CA ILE A 117 -12.41 -4.04 -4.20
C ILE A 117 -12.52 -2.59 -3.71
N LEU A 118 -13.40 -1.81 -4.34
CA LEU A 118 -13.42 -0.35 -4.20
C LEU A 118 -13.64 0.13 -2.75
N PRO A 119 -14.60 -0.42 -1.96
CA PRO A 119 -14.92 0.14 -0.65
C PRO A 119 -13.72 0.23 0.30
N HIS A 120 -12.92 -0.83 0.40
CA HIS A 120 -11.71 -0.84 1.23
C HIS A 120 -10.48 -0.32 0.45
N GLY A 121 -10.43 -0.56 -0.86
CA GLY A 121 -9.32 -0.18 -1.73
C GLY A 121 -9.07 1.33 -1.80
N ILE A 122 -10.10 2.18 -1.63
CA ILE A 122 -9.90 3.65 -1.57
C ILE A 122 -9.02 4.09 -0.39
N PHE A 123 -8.90 3.27 0.66
CA PHE A 123 -8.09 3.56 1.85
C PHE A 123 -6.78 2.76 1.85
N GLU A 124 -6.82 1.49 1.46
CA GLU A 124 -5.64 0.63 1.45
C GLU A 124 -4.61 1.09 0.40
N ILE A 125 -5.04 1.42 -0.81
CA ILE A 125 -4.13 1.84 -1.90
C ILE A 125 -3.32 3.08 -1.48
N PRO A 126 -3.93 4.16 -0.96
CA PRO A 126 -3.16 5.29 -0.42
C PRO A 126 -2.23 4.91 0.73
N ALA A 127 -2.64 4.02 1.64
CA ALA A 127 -1.81 3.59 2.77
C ALA A 127 -0.52 2.88 2.31
N ILE A 128 -0.65 1.95 1.35
CA ILE A 128 0.48 1.24 0.74
C ILE A 128 1.38 2.24 -0.03
N LEU A 129 0.78 3.14 -0.82
CA LEU A 129 1.51 4.15 -1.59
C LEU A 129 2.32 5.09 -0.68
N LEU A 130 1.71 5.58 0.40
CA LEU A 130 2.38 6.44 1.37
C LEU A 130 3.51 5.71 2.09
N SER A 131 3.32 4.43 2.43
CA SER A 131 4.38 3.59 2.97
C SER A 131 5.56 3.48 2.02
N PHE A 132 5.28 3.25 0.73
CA PHE A 132 6.31 3.14 -0.29
C PHE A 132 7.07 4.44 -0.52
N VAL A 133 6.37 5.58 -0.52
CA VAL A 133 7.00 6.91 -0.56
C VAL A 133 7.90 7.12 0.65
N GLY A 134 7.45 6.71 1.85
CA GLY A 134 8.27 6.72 3.05
C GLY A 134 9.57 5.92 2.90
N ALA A 135 9.47 4.70 2.35
CA ALA A 135 10.63 3.85 2.08
C ALA A 135 11.64 4.52 1.14
N MET A 136 11.17 5.07 0.02
CA MET A 136 12.04 5.74 -0.96
C MET A 136 12.68 7.02 -0.39
N LYS A 137 11.98 7.75 0.50
CA LYS A 137 12.58 8.88 1.23
C LYS A 137 13.71 8.41 2.15
N ILE A 138 13.53 7.30 2.87
CA ILE A 138 14.61 6.69 3.67
C ILE A 138 15.78 6.30 2.77
N THR A 139 15.52 5.64 1.65
CA THR A 139 16.57 5.27 0.68
C THR A 139 17.33 6.47 0.15
N LYS A 140 16.65 7.54 -0.28
CA LYS A 140 17.29 8.77 -0.74
C LYS A 140 18.25 9.33 0.32
N ALA A 141 17.79 9.41 1.56
CA ALA A 141 18.57 9.92 2.67
C ALA A 141 19.83 9.08 2.96
N ILE A 142 19.70 7.76 2.90
CA ILE A 142 20.83 6.83 3.04
C ILE A 142 21.81 7.00 1.87
N SER A 143 21.32 7.03 0.63
CA SER A 143 22.16 7.17 -0.57
C SER A 143 22.93 8.49 -0.58
N VAL A 144 22.31 9.60 -0.19
CA VAL A 144 22.97 10.92 -0.08
C VAL A 144 24.10 10.89 0.93
N ARG A 145 23.87 10.29 2.11
CA ARG A 145 24.90 10.15 3.15
C ARG A 145 26.06 9.26 2.72
N ILE A 146 25.78 8.12 2.09
CA ILE A 146 26.82 7.21 1.58
C ILE A 146 27.66 7.90 0.49
N ALA A 147 27.04 8.74 -0.34
CA ALA A 147 27.74 9.54 -1.35
C ALA A 147 28.57 10.71 -0.77
N GLY A 148 28.66 10.84 0.56
CA GLY A 148 29.40 11.92 1.24
C GLY A 148 28.79 13.31 1.04
N ARG A 149 27.51 13.39 0.64
CA ARG A 149 26.81 14.66 0.42
C ARG A 149 26.00 15.03 1.64
N GLU A 150 25.84 16.33 1.88
CA GLU A 150 24.95 16.80 2.94
C GLU A 150 23.48 16.66 2.50
N GLU A 151 22.67 16.05 3.37
CA GLU A 151 21.23 16.02 3.19
C GLU A 151 20.62 17.28 3.82
N ASN A 152 19.69 17.92 3.12
CA ASN A 152 18.95 19.09 3.62
C ASN A 152 18.14 18.81 4.91
N VAL A 153 17.95 17.54 5.27
CA VAL A 153 17.17 17.09 6.42
C VAL A 153 18.00 16.15 7.27
N SER A 154 18.03 16.39 8.58
CA SER A 154 18.75 15.51 9.50
C SER A 154 18.06 14.14 9.62
N ALA A 155 18.85 13.09 9.92
CA ALA A 155 18.34 11.73 10.05
C ALA A 155 17.23 11.63 11.10
N LYS A 156 17.39 12.36 12.21
CA LYS A 156 16.40 12.45 13.29
C LYS A 156 15.08 13.06 12.81
N VAL A 157 15.14 14.13 12.02
CA VAL A 157 13.92 14.76 11.47
C VAL A 157 13.25 13.82 10.49
N LEU A 158 14.00 13.16 9.61
CA LEU A 158 13.44 12.18 8.68
C LEU A 158 12.75 11.02 9.40
N LEU A 159 13.38 10.44 10.42
CA LEU A 159 12.78 9.37 11.22
C LEU A 159 11.46 9.81 11.87
N LEU A 160 11.42 11.02 12.43
CA LEU A 160 10.20 11.57 13.02
C LEU A 160 9.13 11.88 11.98
N GLU A 161 9.50 12.42 10.81
CA GLU A 161 8.57 12.65 9.70
C GLU A 161 7.96 11.32 9.21
N THR A 162 8.78 10.29 9.04
CA THR A 162 8.34 8.97 8.57
C THR A 162 7.52 8.22 9.61
N PHE A 163 7.87 8.33 10.90
CA PHE A 163 7.04 7.80 11.98
C PHE A 163 5.68 8.52 12.06
N ALA A 164 5.68 9.86 11.97
CA ALA A 164 4.44 10.64 11.95
C ALA A 164 3.58 10.32 10.71
N LEU A 165 4.19 10.11 9.55
CA LEU A 165 3.53 9.62 8.33
C LEU A 165 2.79 8.31 8.59
N PHE A 166 3.48 7.36 9.23
CA PHE A 166 2.90 6.07 9.55
C PHE A 166 1.72 6.19 10.52
N VAL A 167 1.92 6.88 11.64
CA VAL A 167 0.91 6.93 12.71
C VAL A 167 -0.27 7.83 12.37
N LEU A 168 -0.04 8.99 11.75
CA LEU A 168 -1.10 9.99 11.53
C LEU A 168 -1.85 9.83 10.21
N MET A 169 -1.27 9.13 9.23
CA MET A 169 -1.92 8.95 7.93
C MET A 169 -2.14 7.48 7.59
N ILE A 170 -1.10 6.65 7.67
CA ILE A 170 -1.23 5.24 7.26
C ILE A 170 -2.15 4.48 8.22
N LEU A 171 -1.95 4.57 9.54
CA LEU A 171 -2.79 3.84 10.51
C LEU A 171 -4.29 4.16 10.39
N PRO A 172 -4.73 5.44 10.35
CA PRO A 172 -6.15 5.76 10.17
C PRO A 172 -6.74 5.20 8.88
N LEU A 173 -5.99 5.26 7.77
CA LEU A 173 -6.42 4.68 6.50
C LEU A 173 -6.60 3.16 6.61
N LEU A 174 -5.66 2.46 7.25
CA LEU A 174 -5.75 1.01 7.44
C LEU A 174 -6.91 0.59 8.34
N ILE A 175 -7.22 1.37 9.39
CA ILE A 175 -8.39 1.12 10.23
C ILE A 175 -9.67 1.24 9.39
N ALA A 176 -9.78 2.31 8.60
CA ALA A 176 -10.93 2.52 7.71
C ALA A 176 -11.06 1.38 6.68
N ALA A 177 -9.95 0.99 6.05
CA ALA A 177 -9.91 -0.13 5.10
C ALA A 177 -10.43 -1.43 5.75
N ALA A 178 -9.90 -1.81 6.91
CA ALA A 178 -10.28 -3.06 7.58
C ALA A 178 -11.75 -3.09 8.03
N VAL A 179 -12.28 -1.97 8.53
CA VAL A 179 -13.71 -1.86 8.89
C VAL A 179 -14.59 -2.06 7.66
N LEU A 180 -14.24 -1.42 6.55
CA LEU A 180 -15.01 -1.55 5.31
C LEU A 180 -14.89 -2.93 4.70
N GLU A 181 -13.71 -3.54 4.77
CA GLU A 181 -13.47 -4.88 4.25
C GLU A 181 -14.25 -5.97 4.99
N VAL A 182 -14.38 -5.87 6.32
CA VAL A 182 -15.06 -6.88 7.14
C VAL A 182 -16.58 -6.69 7.16
N TYR A 183 -17.06 -5.45 7.16
CA TYR A 183 -18.49 -5.19 7.31
C TYR A 183 -19.17 -4.77 6.01
N LEU A 184 -18.60 -3.82 5.28
CA LEU A 184 -19.28 -3.22 4.12
C LEU A 184 -19.14 -4.09 2.88
N THR A 185 -17.95 -4.60 2.59
CA THR A 185 -17.69 -5.42 1.39
C THR A 185 -18.58 -6.67 1.37
N PRO A 186 -18.68 -7.51 2.43
CA PRO A 186 -19.49 -8.72 2.40
C PRO A 186 -20.99 -8.41 2.37
N TRP A 187 -21.42 -7.31 3.01
CA TRP A 187 -22.81 -6.87 2.97
C TRP A 187 -23.22 -6.47 1.54
N LEU A 188 -22.41 -5.65 0.86
CA LEU A 188 -22.70 -5.22 -0.51
C LEU A 188 -22.63 -6.37 -1.52
N THR A 189 -21.60 -7.23 -1.43
CA THR A 189 -21.50 -8.39 -2.34
C THR A 189 -22.66 -9.36 -2.15
N GLY A 190 -23.13 -9.56 -0.91
CA GLY A 190 -24.31 -10.37 -0.61
C GLY A 190 -25.63 -9.80 -1.14
N LEU A 191 -25.71 -8.49 -1.42
CA LEU A 191 -26.87 -7.89 -2.09
C LEU A 191 -26.85 -8.10 -3.61
N ILE A 192 -25.66 -8.18 -4.21
CA ILE A 192 -25.46 -8.30 -5.66
C ILE A 192 -25.46 -9.76 -6.10
N ALA A 193 -25.04 -10.68 -5.23
CA ALA A 193 -24.98 -12.12 -5.52
C ALA A 193 -26.35 -12.83 -5.46
N LYS A 194 -27.45 -12.09 -5.27
CA LYS A 194 -28.83 -12.58 -5.36
C LYS A 194 -29.38 -12.37 -6.76
#